data_AF-A2CD21-F1
#
_entry.id   AF-A2CD21-F1
#
_cell.length_a   1.000
_cell.length_b   1.000
_cell.length_c   1.000
_cell.angle_alpha   90.00
_cell.angle_beta   90.00
_cell.angle_gamma   90.00
#
_symmetry.space_group_name_H-M   'P 1'
#
loop_
_entity.id
_entity.type
_entity.pdbx_description
1 polymer ?
#
loop_
_entity_poly.entity_id
_entity_poly.type
_entity_poly.pdbx_seq_one_letter_code
_entity_poly.pdbx_strand_id
1 'polypeptide(L)'
;MPRTQNKDNFIDKTFTVMADLIVKMMPINDKAKRAYVYYRDGLSAQNAGDYAEALENYEESLKLEESPFDRSETLKNMAIIYMSNGDEDLALDTYQRALDQNSNQPSCLKNMGLIYEKRGRTAQEAGLQDEADQLFDRAADVWTQAVRLYPGGYLDIENWLKTTGRSNIDVYF
;
A
#
# COMPACT_ATOMS: atom_id res chain seq x y z
N MET A 1 -22.96 -3.33 -25.81
CA MET A 1 -22.22 -2.28 -26.53
C MET A 1 -20.75 -2.66 -26.52
N PRO A 2 -20.07 -2.78 -27.67
CA PRO A 2 -18.65 -3.13 -27.72
C PRO A 2 -17.83 -1.88 -27.40
N ARG A 3 -16.86 -1.98 -26.47
CA ARG A 3 -15.88 -0.91 -26.20
C ARG A 3 -14.98 -0.74 -27.43
N THR A 4 -15.34 0.23 -28.24
CA THR A 4 -14.57 0.79 -29.34
C THR A 4 -13.37 1.58 -28.80
N GLN A 5 -12.19 1.27 -29.33
CA GLN A 5 -11.06 2.18 -29.56
C GLN A 5 -10.49 2.96 -28.35
N ASN A 6 -9.44 2.41 -27.74
CA ASN A 6 -8.33 3.24 -27.26
C ASN A 6 -7.01 2.60 -27.69
N LYS A 7 -6.82 2.51 -29.02
CA LYS A 7 -5.52 2.29 -29.63
C LYS A 7 -4.76 3.61 -29.47
N ASP A 8 -3.61 3.59 -28.79
CA ASP A 8 -2.58 4.62 -28.93
C ASP A 8 -2.97 6.06 -28.51
N ASN A 9 -3.30 6.28 -27.24
CA ASN A 9 -3.40 7.64 -26.74
C ASN A 9 -2.00 8.30 -26.80
N PHE A 10 -1.85 9.35 -27.62
CA PHE A 10 -0.57 10.04 -27.85
C PHE A 10 0.11 10.46 -26.54
N ILE A 11 -0.71 10.83 -25.55
CA ILE A 11 -0.29 11.22 -24.21
C ILE A 11 0.44 10.06 -23.52
N ASP A 12 -0.15 8.86 -23.50
CA ASP A 12 0.44 7.68 -22.86
C ASP A 12 1.78 7.32 -23.51
N LYS A 13 1.85 7.33 -24.85
CA LYS A 13 3.11 7.11 -25.59
C LYS A 13 4.19 8.14 -25.22
N THR A 14 3.80 9.41 -25.10
CA THR A 14 4.73 10.49 -24.73
C THR A 14 5.23 10.29 -23.31
N PHE A 15 4.36 9.94 -22.36
CA PHE A 15 4.73 9.63 -20.99
C PHE A 15 5.68 8.42 -20.90
N THR A 16 5.42 7.34 -21.63
CA THR A 16 6.30 6.17 -21.66
C THR A 16 7.69 6.53 -22.19
N VAL A 17 7.77 7.27 -23.30
CA VAL A 17 9.06 7.72 -23.87
C VAL A 17 9.82 8.61 -22.89
N MET A 18 9.14 9.54 -22.24
CA MET A 18 9.76 10.43 -21.25
C MET A 18 10.24 9.65 -20.02
N ALA A 19 9.45 8.69 -19.53
CA ALA A 19 9.84 7.84 -18.42
C ALA A 19 11.09 7.00 -18.78
N ASP A 20 11.14 6.39 -19.96
CA ASP A 20 12.31 5.64 -20.44
C ASP A 20 13.56 6.53 -20.55
N LEU A 21 13.41 7.76 -21.03
CA LEU A 21 14.50 8.73 -21.12
C LEU A 21 15.03 9.09 -19.72
N ILE A 22 14.13 9.35 -18.77
CA ILE A 22 14.47 9.65 -17.37
C ILE A 22 15.27 8.49 -16.77
N VAL A 23 14.80 7.24 -16.92
CA VAL A 23 15.49 6.06 -16.39
C VAL A 23 16.89 5.91 -16.96
N LYS A 24 17.07 6.13 -18.27
CA LYS A 24 18.39 6.08 -18.92
C LYS A 24 19.35 7.11 -18.32
N MET A 25 18.84 8.31 -18.01
CA MET A 25 19.63 9.42 -17.47
C MET A 25 19.89 9.32 -15.95
N MET A 26 19.19 8.46 -15.22
CA MET A 26 19.43 8.28 -13.78
C MET A 26 20.84 7.73 -13.52
N PRO A 27 21.61 8.31 -12.58
CA PRO A 27 22.96 7.88 -12.23
C PRO A 27 22.94 6.67 -11.27
N ILE A 28 22.16 5.64 -11.61
CA ILE A 28 22.02 4.39 -10.85
C ILE A 28 22.49 3.21 -11.71
N ASN A 29 22.76 2.07 -11.06
CA ASN A 29 23.22 0.87 -11.75
C ASN A 29 22.12 0.26 -12.66
N ASP A 30 22.53 -0.53 -13.65
CA ASP A 30 21.60 -1.12 -14.64
C ASP A 30 20.56 -2.06 -14.01
N LYS A 31 20.92 -2.71 -12.89
CA LYS A 31 20.01 -3.60 -12.16
C LYS A 31 18.83 -2.82 -11.58
N ALA A 32 19.11 -1.68 -10.93
CA ALA A 32 18.11 -0.77 -10.39
C ALA A 32 17.28 -0.11 -11.50
N LYS A 33 17.88 0.26 -12.65
CA LYS A 33 17.12 0.74 -13.82
C LYS A 33 16.10 -0.30 -14.31
N ARG A 34 16.51 -1.57 -14.41
CA ARG A 34 15.62 -2.66 -14.82
C ARG A 34 14.53 -2.93 -13.77
N ALA A 35 14.89 -2.92 -12.48
CA ALA A 35 13.92 -3.05 -11.40
C ALA A 35 12.83 -1.97 -11.49
N TYR A 36 13.25 -0.71 -11.68
CA TYR A 36 12.34 0.42 -11.83
C TYR A 36 11.41 0.29 -13.05
N VAL A 37 11.88 -0.23 -14.19
CA VAL A 37 11.03 -0.48 -15.36
C VAL A 37 9.92 -1.47 -15.00
N TYR A 38 10.25 -2.61 -14.39
CA TYR A 38 9.23 -3.56 -13.92
C TYR A 38 8.28 -2.94 -12.90
N TYR A 39 8.78 -2.17 -11.93
CA TYR A 39 7.94 -1.46 -10.97
C TYR A 39 6.94 -0.52 -11.66
N ARG A 40 7.41 0.26 -12.64
CA ARG A 40 6.57 1.19 -13.40
C ARG A 40 5.51 0.45 -14.23
N ASP A 41 5.89 -0.64 -14.87
CA ASP A 41 4.97 -1.45 -15.66
C ASP A 41 3.91 -2.10 -14.75
N GLY A 42 4.30 -2.53 -13.54
CA GLY A 42 3.38 -2.99 -12.50
C GLY A 42 2.38 -1.92 -12.04
N LEU A 43 2.84 -0.68 -11.84
CA LEU A 43 1.96 0.46 -11.54
C LEU A 43 0.97 0.73 -12.68
N SER A 44 1.42 0.63 -13.94
CA SER A 44 0.57 0.81 -15.11
C SER A 44 -0.52 -0.26 -15.17
N ALA A 45 -0.16 -1.53 -15.02
CA ALA A 45 -1.11 -2.65 -14.98
C ALA A 45 -2.10 -2.52 -13.81
N GLN A 46 -1.62 -2.13 -12.63
CA GLN A 46 -2.48 -1.88 -11.46
C GLN A 46 -3.52 -0.79 -11.74
N ASN A 47 -3.11 0.32 -12.35
CA ASN A 47 -4.01 1.41 -12.73
C ASN A 47 -5.02 1.01 -13.82
N ALA A 48 -4.67 0.04 -14.68
CA ALA A 48 -5.56 -0.55 -15.66
C ALA A 48 -6.56 -1.56 -15.05
N GLY A 49 -6.32 -1.99 -13.81
CA GLY A 49 -7.09 -3.04 -13.12
C GLY A 49 -6.59 -4.46 -13.41
N ASP A 50 -5.48 -4.61 -14.14
CA ASP A 50 -4.87 -5.88 -14.51
C ASP A 50 -3.95 -6.36 -13.37
N TYR A 51 -4.56 -6.72 -12.23
CA TYR A 51 -3.86 -7.03 -10.99
C TYR A 51 -2.90 -8.22 -11.07
N ALA A 52 -3.18 -9.21 -11.92
CA ALA A 52 -2.27 -10.34 -12.13
C ALA A 52 -0.96 -9.88 -12.78
N GLU A 53 -1.04 -9.12 -13.87
CA GLU A 53 0.13 -8.56 -14.55
C GLU A 53 0.89 -7.57 -13.65
N ALA A 54 0.18 -6.81 -12.82
CA ALA A 54 0.80 -5.92 -11.85
C ALA A 54 1.66 -6.69 -10.85
N LEU A 55 1.13 -7.78 -10.27
CA LEU A 55 1.86 -8.62 -9.33
C LEU A 55 3.09 -9.28 -9.98
N GLU A 56 2.97 -9.81 -11.20
CA GLU A 56 4.11 -10.39 -11.94
C GLU A 56 5.24 -9.37 -12.14
N ASN A 57 4.90 -8.15 -12.58
CA ASN A 57 5.87 -7.07 -12.74
C ASN A 57 6.49 -6.64 -11.40
N TYR A 58 5.72 -6.55 -10.33
CA TYR A 58 6.26 -6.25 -9.00
C TYR A 58 7.20 -7.35 -8.49
N GLU A 59 6.91 -8.62 -8.75
CA GLU A 59 7.81 -9.73 -8.42
C GLU A 59 9.13 -9.66 -9.19
N GLU A 60 9.10 -9.35 -10.50
CA GLU A 60 10.32 -9.13 -11.30
C GLU A 60 11.13 -7.93 -10.81
N SER A 61 10.46 -6.85 -10.40
CA SER A 61 11.11 -5.70 -9.76
C SER A 61 11.83 -6.13 -8.47
N LEU A 62 11.16 -6.85 -7.58
CA LEU A 62 11.71 -7.28 -6.28
C LEU A 62 12.88 -8.27 -6.39
N LYS A 63 13.02 -8.99 -7.51
CA LYS A 63 14.20 -9.84 -7.79
C LYS A 63 15.46 -9.00 -8.08
N LEU A 64 15.28 -7.78 -8.59
CA LEU A 64 16.36 -6.91 -9.03
C LEU A 64 16.64 -5.77 -8.03
N GLU A 65 15.62 -5.27 -7.34
CA GLU A 65 15.75 -4.12 -6.46
C GLU A 65 16.47 -4.46 -5.16
N GLU A 66 17.45 -3.64 -4.78
CA GLU A 66 18.26 -3.80 -3.57
C GLU A 66 17.97 -2.70 -2.54
N SER A 67 17.44 -1.55 -2.97
CA SER A 67 17.08 -0.43 -2.12
C SER A 67 15.93 -0.80 -1.18
N PRO A 68 16.12 -0.77 0.16
CA PRO A 68 15.04 -1.05 1.11
C PRO A 68 13.83 -0.12 0.91
N PHE A 69 14.08 1.14 0.53
CA PHE A 69 13.02 2.10 0.25
C PHE A 69 12.16 1.66 -0.95
N ASP A 70 12.77 1.35 -2.08
CA ASP A 70 12.04 0.99 -3.31
C ASP A 70 11.38 -0.40 -3.20
N ARG A 71 12.03 -1.34 -2.50
CA ARG A 71 11.43 -2.63 -2.14
C ARG A 71 10.18 -2.44 -1.28
N SER A 72 10.23 -1.54 -0.30
CA SER A 72 9.08 -1.25 0.57
C SER A 72 7.89 -0.67 -0.21
N GLU A 73 8.14 0.23 -1.17
CA GLU A 73 7.10 0.80 -2.03
C GLU A 73 6.46 -0.27 -2.93
N THR A 74 7.28 -1.16 -3.50
CA THR A 74 6.79 -2.27 -4.33
C THR A 74 5.91 -3.23 -3.52
N LEU A 75 6.36 -3.63 -2.32
CA LEU A 75 5.59 -4.49 -1.41
C LEU A 75 4.27 -3.84 -0.97
N LYS A 76 4.28 -2.53 -0.67
CA LYS A 76 3.07 -1.78 -0.34
C LYS A 76 2.04 -1.85 -1.47
N ASN A 77 2.47 -1.70 -2.73
CA ASN A 77 1.56 -1.76 -3.88
C ASN A 77 1.00 -3.18 -4.08
N MET A 78 1.82 -4.23 -3.90
CA MET A 78 1.33 -5.61 -3.90
C MET A 78 0.28 -5.84 -2.80
N ALA A 79 0.51 -5.33 -1.59
CA ALA A 79 -0.45 -5.44 -0.49
C ALA A 79 -1.79 -4.73 -0.77
N ILE A 80 -1.77 -3.57 -1.45
CA ILE A 80 -2.98 -2.89 -1.92
C ILE A 80 -3.77 -3.77 -2.91
N ILE A 81 -3.08 -4.50 -3.78
CA ILE A 81 -3.71 -5.44 -4.71
C ILE A 81 -4.33 -6.62 -3.95
N TYR A 82 -3.61 -7.24 -3.02
CA TYR A 82 -4.15 -8.33 -2.20
C TYR A 82 -5.39 -7.90 -1.42
N MET A 83 -5.37 -6.69 -0.84
CA MET A 83 -6.55 -6.13 -0.18
C MET A 83 -7.72 -5.94 -1.17
N SER A 84 -7.45 -5.47 -2.39
CA SER A 84 -8.48 -5.32 -3.45
C SER A 84 -9.08 -6.65 -3.91
N ASN A 85 -8.30 -7.74 -3.85
CA ASN A 85 -8.76 -9.10 -4.14
C ASN A 85 -9.49 -9.77 -2.97
N GLY A 86 -9.48 -9.17 -1.78
CA GLY A 86 -10.05 -9.76 -0.57
C GLY A 86 -9.10 -10.66 0.21
N ASP A 87 -7.85 -10.81 -0.24
CA ASP A 87 -6.79 -11.60 0.40
C ASP A 87 -6.17 -10.82 1.57
N GLU A 88 -6.98 -10.47 2.56
CA GLU A 88 -6.60 -9.57 3.65
C GLU A 88 -5.42 -10.08 4.50
N ASP A 89 -5.31 -11.39 4.74
CA ASP A 89 -4.18 -11.97 5.49
C ASP A 89 -2.86 -11.79 4.73
N LEU A 90 -2.89 -12.01 3.42
CA LEU A 90 -1.73 -11.83 2.55
C LEU A 90 -1.37 -10.34 2.42
N ALA A 91 -2.36 -9.45 2.42
CA ALA A 91 -2.15 -8.01 2.49
C ALA A 91 -1.46 -7.60 3.80
N LEU A 92 -1.92 -8.10 4.95
CA LEU A 92 -1.30 -7.81 6.25
C LEU A 92 0.16 -8.29 6.32
N ASP A 93 0.45 -9.53 5.89
CA ASP A 93 1.83 -10.05 5.81
C ASP A 93 2.71 -9.17 4.90
N THR A 94 2.19 -8.80 3.73
CA THR A 94 2.94 -8.02 2.75
C THR A 94 3.17 -6.58 3.23
N TYR A 95 2.20 -5.96 3.91
CA TYR A 95 2.40 -4.66 4.57
C TYR A 95 3.45 -4.74 5.67
N GLN A 96 3.46 -5.81 6.48
CA GLN A 96 4.49 -6.00 7.50
C GLN A 96 5.88 -6.13 6.86
N ARG A 97 6.00 -6.92 5.79
CA ARG A 97 7.25 -7.03 5.02
C ARG A 97 7.70 -5.69 4.45
N ALA A 98 6.77 -4.83 4.01
CA ALA A 98 7.09 -3.48 3.56
C ALA A 98 7.64 -2.62 4.72
N LEU A 99 7.02 -2.67 5.89
CA LEU A 99 7.45 -1.98 7.11
C LEU A 99 8.80 -2.49 7.63
N ASP A 100 9.10 -3.77 7.46
CA ASP A 100 10.40 -4.36 7.80
C ASP A 100 11.53 -3.85 6.88
N GLN A 101 11.21 -3.49 5.62
CA GLN A 101 12.17 -2.82 4.72
C GLN A 101 12.32 -1.34 5.05
N ASN A 102 11.21 -0.65 5.33
CA ASN A 102 11.16 0.77 5.66
C ASN A 102 10.02 1.05 6.64
N SER A 103 10.36 1.32 7.90
CA SER A 103 9.39 1.58 8.95
C SER A 103 8.66 2.93 8.81
N ASN A 104 9.17 3.84 7.98
CA ASN A 104 8.56 5.15 7.76
C ASN A 104 7.50 5.13 6.65
N GLN A 105 6.48 4.28 6.84
CA GLN A 105 5.39 4.06 5.87
C GLN A 105 4.02 4.23 6.55
N PRO A 106 3.61 5.47 6.86
CA PRO A 106 2.31 5.72 7.53
C PRO A 106 1.12 5.17 6.74
N SER A 107 1.23 5.11 5.41
CA SER A 107 0.20 4.53 4.53
C SER A 107 0.02 3.01 4.69
N CYS A 108 1.08 2.25 4.95
CA CYS A 108 0.98 0.82 5.26
C CYS A 108 0.22 0.60 6.57
N LEU A 109 0.62 1.30 7.63
CA LEU A 109 -0.02 1.24 8.94
C LEU A 109 -1.50 1.66 8.88
N LYS A 110 -1.80 2.72 8.11
CA LYS A 110 -3.18 3.17 7.83
C LYS A 110 -4.03 2.02 7.26
N ASN A 111 -3.53 1.36 6.21
CA ASN A 111 -4.26 0.30 5.52
C ASN A 111 -4.38 -0.98 6.36
N MET A 112 -3.34 -1.35 7.13
CA MET A 112 -3.43 -2.44 8.09
C MET A 112 -4.54 -2.19 9.14
N GLY A 113 -4.62 -0.96 9.67
CA GLY A 113 -5.67 -0.61 10.63
C GLY A 113 -7.07 -0.65 10.03
N LEU A 114 -7.24 -0.27 8.75
CA LEU A 114 -8.51 -0.42 8.04
C LEU A 114 -8.94 -1.90 7.92
N ILE A 115 -8.00 -2.82 7.70
CA ILE A 115 -8.27 -4.25 7.68
C ILE A 115 -8.71 -4.73 9.07
N TYR A 116 -7.96 -4.39 10.12
CA TYR A 116 -8.30 -4.79 11.49
C TYR A 116 -9.67 -4.24 11.93
N GLU A 117 -9.96 -2.98 11.62
CA GLU A 117 -11.21 -2.34 11.99
C GLU A 117 -12.40 -2.92 11.21
N LYS A 118 -12.23 -3.27 9.93
CA LYS A 118 -13.24 -4.03 9.16
C LYS A 118 -13.51 -5.41 9.77
N ARG A 119 -12.46 -6.16 10.12
CA ARG A 119 -12.61 -7.47 10.77
C ARG A 119 -13.29 -7.33 12.15
N GLY A 120 -12.93 -6.30 12.91
CA GLY A 120 -13.52 -6.00 14.22
C GLY A 120 -15.02 -5.74 14.12
N ARG A 121 -15.47 -4.94 13.13
CA ARG A 121 -16.90 -4.74 12.85
C ARG A 121 -17.59 -6.05 12.47
N THR A 122 -16.96 -6.89 11.65
CA THR A 122 -17.53 -8.19 11.25
C THR A 122 -17.70 -9.13 12.45
N ALA A 123 -16.70 -9.18 13.35
CA ALA A 123 -16.77 -9.96 14.60
C ALA A 123 -17.86 -9.41 15.53
N GLN A 124 -17.99 -8.08 15.64
CA GLN A 124 -19.04 -7.42 16.42
C GLN A 124 -20.45 -7.77 15.89
N GLU A 125 -20.66 -7.73 14.58
CA GLU A 125 -21.93 -8.14 13.93
C GLU A 125 -22.25 -9.62 14.17
N ALA A 126 -21.22 -10.48 14.28
CA ALA A 126 -21.36 -11.89 14.62
C ALA A 126 -21.56 -12.15 16.14
N GLY A 127 -21.54 -11.12 16.98
CA GLY A 127 -21.67 -11.23 18.43
C GLY A 127 -20.40 -11.74 19.14
N LEU A 128 -19.26 -11.75 18.47
CA LEU A 128 -17.95 -12.18 18.99
C LEU A 128 -17.23 -10.98 19.63
N GLN A 129 -17.75 -10.51 20.78
CA GLN A 129 -17.30 -9.26 21.41
C GLN A 129 -15.80 -9.25 21.74
N ASP A 130 -15.27 -10.32 22.34
CA ASP A 130 -13.86 -10.40 22.72
C ASP A 130 -12.93 -10.34 21.50
N GLU A 131 -13.33 -10.95 20.37
CA GLU A 131 -12.57 -10.90 19.13
C GLU A 131 -12.64 -9.51 18.49
N ALA A 132 -13.83 -8.89 18.49
CA ALA A 132 -14.01 -7.52 18.02
C ALA A 132 -13.12 -6.54 18.78
N ASP A 133 -13.09 -6.61 20.11
CA ASP A 133 -12.27 -5.75 20.94
C ASP A 133 -10.77 -5.94 20.67
N GLN A 134 -10.29 -7.18 20.54
CA GLN A 134 -8.90 -7.46 20.16
C GLN A 134 -8.53 -6.87 18.79
N LEU A 135 -9.44 -6.94 17.81
CA LEU A 135 -9.22 -6.39 16.48
C LEU A 135 -9.23 -4.86 16.49
N PHE A 136 -10.12 -4.23 17.24
CA PHE A 136 -10.12 -2.77 17.42
C PHE A 136 -8.87 -2.27 18.15
N ASP A 137 -8.36 -3.02 19.11
CA ASP A 137 -7.11 -2.68 19.80
C ASP A 137 -5.90 -2.78 18.86
N ARG A 138 -5.86 -3.79 17.98
CA ARG A 138 -4.83 -3.86 16.91
C ARG A 138 -4.94 -2.71 15.92
N ALA A 139 -6.16 -2.34 15.52
CA ALA A 139 -6.39 -1.18 14.67
C ALA A 139 -5.85 0.10 15.33
N ALA A 140 -6.14 0.29 16.62
CA ALA A 140 -5.69 1.44 17.38
C ALA A 140 -4.16 1.53 17.50
N ASP A 141 -3.47 0.40 17.69
CA ASP A 141 -2.01 0.36 17.78
C ASP A 141 -1.35 0.83 16.46
N VAL A 142 -1.71 0.23 15.33
CA VAL A 142 -1.12 0.61 14.03
C VAL A 142 -1.50 2.02 13.62
N TRP A 143 -2.73 2.46 13.92
CA TRP A 143 -3.16 3.83 13.64
C TRP A 143 -2.48 4.87 14.54
N THR A 144 -2.20 4.53 15.79
CA THR A 144 -1.37 5.37 16.66
C THR A 144 0.02 5.57 16.06
N GLN A 145 0.63 4.51 15.53
CA GLN A 145 1.91 4.60 14.83
C GLN A 145 1.80 5.44 13.55
N ALA A 146 0.74 5.26 12.76
CA ALA A 146 0.50 6.03 11.53
C ALA A 146 0.38 7.54 11.80
N VAL A 147 -0.39 7.93 12.83
CA VAL A 147 -0.57 9.34 13.24
C VAL A 147 0.75 9.93 13.76
N ARG A 148 1.57 9.16 14.49
CA ARG A 148 2.90 9.64 14.93
C ARG A 148 3.83 9.94 13.75
N LEU A 149 3.79 9.13 12.70
CA LEU A 149 4.61 9.33 11.49
C LEU A 149 4.08 10.45 10.60
N TYR A 150 2.76 10.68 10.57
CA TYR A 150 2.14 11.74 9.78
C TYR A 150 1.03 12.49 10.54
N PRO A 151 1.41 13.34 11.53
CA PRO A 151 0.44 14.06 12.36
C PRO A 151 -0.46 14.99 11.53
N GLY A 152 -1.76 14.99 11.79
CA GLY A 152 -2.75 15.77 11.03
C GLY A 152 -3.06 15.21 9.64
N GLY A 153 -2.38 14.15 9.22
CA GLY A 153 -2.56 13.51 7.92
C GLY A 153 -3.76 12.55 7.83
N TYR A 154 -4.24 12.07 8.97
CA TYR A 154 -5.32 11.09 9.09
C TYR A 154 -6.36 11.54 10.11
N LEU A 155 -7.00 12.69 9.86
CA LEU A 155 -7.97 13.29 10.78
C LEU A 155 -9.15 12.36 11.12
N ASP A 156 -9.56 11.52 10.17
CA ASP A 156 -10.57 10.48 10.36
C ASP A 156 -10.13 9.43 11.40
N ILE A 157 -8.90 8.95 11.29
CA ILE A 157 -8.28 8.00 12.22
C ILE A 157 -8.06 8.64 13.59
N GLU A 158 -7.56 9.87 13.65
CA GLU A 158 -7.39 10.61 14.90
C GLU A 158 -8.73 10.78 15.63
N ASN A 159 -9.80 11.08 14.89
CA ASN A 159 -11.14 11.14 15.44
C ASN A 159 -11.63 9.78 15.92
N TRP A 160 -11.40 8.70 15.15
CA TRP A 160 -11.77 7.35 15.55
C TRP A 160 -11.07 6.91 16.84
N LEU A 161 -9.77 7.19 16.98
CA LEU A 161 -9.01 6.91 18.21
C LEU A 161 -9.60 7.64 19.43
N LYS A 162 -9.99 8.91 19.25
CA LYS A 162 -10.62 9.72 20.30
C LYS A 162 -12.02 9.21 20.67
N THR A 163 -12.88 8.95 19.68
CA THR A 163 -14.28 8.56 19.94
C THR A 163 -14.42 7.16 20.51
N THR A 164 -13.49 6.25 20.19
CA THR A 164 -13.47 4.88 20.74
C THR A 164 -12.78 4.78 22.10
N GLY A 165 -12.19 5.87 22.60
CA GLY A 165 -11.39 5.87 23.83
C GLY A 165 -10.08 5.10 23.72
N ARG A 166 -9.63 4.79 22.49
CA ARG A 166 -8.38 4.03 22.21
C ARG A 166 -7.20 4.93 21.87
N SER A 167 -7.34 6.24 22.08
CA SER A 167 -6.24 7.19 21.94
C SER A 167 -5.25 7.04 23.10
N ASN A 168 -4.14 6.35 22.87
CA ASN A 168 -2.99 6.34 23.78
C ASN A 168 -2.02 7.51 23.51
N ILE A 169 -2.41 8.46 22.66
CA ILE A 169 -1.61 9.64 22.36
C ILE A 169 -2.10 10.79 23.22
N ASP A 170 -1.33 11.13 24.25
CA ASP A 170 -1.34 12.46 24.85
C ASP A 170 -0.82 13.46 23.80
N VAL A 171 -1.63 13.78 22.77
CA VAL A 171 -1.29 14.87 21.84
C VAL A 171 -1.60 16.17 22.57
N TYR A 172 -0.60 16.73 23.23
CA TYR A 172 -0.59 18.15 23.54
C TYR A 172 -0.65 18.91 22.21
N PHE A 173 -1.80 19.50 21.92
CA PHE A 173 -1.88 20.75 21.16
C PHE A 173 -2.01 21.90 22.15
#